data_AF-A0A645I4U9-F1
#
_entry.id   AF-A0A645I4U9-F1
#
_cell.length_a   1.000
_cell.length_b   1.000
_cell.length_c   1.000
_cell.angle_alpha   90.00
_cell.angle_beta   90.00
_cell.angle_gamma   90.00
#
_symmetry.space_group_name_H-M   'P 1'
#
loop_
_entity.id
_entity.type
_entity.pdbx_description
1 polymer ?
#
loop_
_entity_poly.entity_id
_entity_poly.type
_entity_poly.pdbx_seq_one_letter_code
_entity_poly.pdbx_strand_id
1 'polypeptide(L)'
;MGAKVGMSPKTLPVVSKKGLCFMPTADSYEGYLSIVHPDYYWSGEIPARVFFNLIRYRPIHYVRKISVPVLFIASKQDSLIPIESSRETATNIAPYVQYHEWDMQHFDIYHGQWFEKAISTQLEFLHQHTGVS
;
A
#
# COMPACT_ATOMS: atom_id res chain seq x y z
N MET A 1 -7.19 26.65 -3.65
CA MET A 1 -7.91 27.93 -3.77
C MET A 1 -9.06 28.02 -2.75
N GLY A 2 -10.03 27.10 -2.74
CA GLY A 2 -11.17 27.14 -1.79
C GLY A 2 -10.82 27.25 -0.29
N ALA A 3 -9.76 26.59 0.18
CA ALA A 3 -9.31 26.71 1.58
C ALA A 3 -8.87 28.14 1.96
N LYS A 4 -8.35 28.93 1.01
CA LYS A 4 -7.93 30.32 1.24
C LYS A 4 -9.14 31.27 1.41
N VAL A 5 -10.33 30.83 1.04
CA VAL A 5 -11.59 31.57 1.15
C VAL A 5 -12.58 30.86 2.08
N GLY A 6 -12.10 29.97 2.96
CA GLY A 6 -12.92 29.33 4.00
C GLY A 6 -13.85 28.20 3.54
N MET A 7 -13.71 27.69 2.32
CA MET A 7 -14.55 26.58 1.85
C MET A 7 -14.08 25.23 2.40
N SER A 8 -15.03 24.43 2.90
CA SER A 8 -14.77 23.04 3.30
C SER A 8 -14.33 22.17 2.11
N PRO A 9 -13.41 21.22 2.33
CA PRO A 9 -12.97 20.32 1.28
C PRO A 9 -14.11 19.40 0.84
N LYS A 10 -14.17 19.10 -0.45
CA LYS A 10 -14.92 17.93 -0.93
C LYS A 10 -14.14 16.67 -0.58
N THR A 11 -14.82 15.70 0.00
CA THR A 11 -14.27 14.43 0.46
C THR A 11 -14.82 13.27 -0.37
N LEU A 12 -14.11 12.15 -0.34
CA LEU A 12 -14.52 10.87 -0.90
C LEU A 12 -14.19 9.76 0.09
N PRO A 13 -15.02 8.71 0.19
CA PRO A 13 -14.73 7.59 1.05
C PRO A 13 -13.51 6.80 0.53
N VAL A 14 -12.74 6.23 1.45
CA VAL A 14 -11.63 5.33 1.11
C VAL A 14 -12.16 4.07 0.42
N VAL A 15 -13.26 3.52 0.95
CA VAL A 15 -13.97 2.37 0.37
C VAL A 15 -15.48 2.60 0.36
N SER A 16 -16.17 2.06 -0.63
CA SER A 16 -17.63 2.12 -0.71
C SER A 16 -18.17 0.86 -1.37
N LYS A 17 -19.30 0.33 -0.87
CA LYS A 17 -19.99 -0.81 -1.50
C LYS A 17 -20.68 -0.46 -2.83
N LYS A 18 -21.04 0.82 -3.03
CA LYS A 18 -21.96 1.24 -4.11
C LYS A 18 -21.64 2.60 -4.75
N GLY A 19 -20.54 3.25 -4.40
CA GLY A 19 -20.22 4.61 -4.85
C GLY A 19 -18.75 4.82 -5.22
N LEU A 20 -18.45 6.00 -5.73
CA LEU A 20 -17.07 6.42 -6.03
C LEU A 20 -16.25 6.42 -4.73
N CYS A 21 -15.11 5.73 -4.75
CA CYS A 21 -14.20 5.64 -3.62
C CYS A 21 -12.74 5.54 -4.09
N PHE A 22 -11.82 5.51 -3.12
CA PHE A 22 -10.39 5.48 -3.38
C PHE A 22 -9.88 4.11 -3.83
N MET A 23 -10.41 3.03 -3.26
CA MET A 23 -10.04 1.65 -3.61
C MET A 23 -11.26 0.92 -4.20
N PRO A 24 -11.52 1.09 -5.51
CA PRO A 24 -12.74 0.62 -6.15
C PRO A 24 -12.64 -0.84 -6.62
N THR A 25 -12.24 -1.76 -5.74
CA THR A 25 -12.26 -3.21 -6.01
C THR A 25 -13.30 -3.91 -5.15
N ALA A 26 -13.75 -5.10 -5.58
CA ALA A 26 -14.84 -5.82 -4.93
C ALA A 26 -14.52 -6.22 -3.48
N ASP A 27 -13.26 -6.53 -3.19
CA ASP A 27 -12.73 -6.96 -1.90
C ASP A 27 -12.27 -5.80 -1.01
N SER A 28 -12.04 -4.61 -1.58
CA SER A 28 -11.50 -3.47 -0.84
C SER A 28 -12.34 -3.05 0.36
N TYR A 29 -13.68 -3.09 0.26
CA TYR A 29 -14.53 -2.64 1.38
C TYR A 29 -14.32 -3.48 2.64
N GLU A 30 -14.46 -4.81 2.53
CA GLU A 30 -14.30 -5.70 3.69
C GLU A 30 -12.83 -5.78 4.10
N GLY A 31 -11.90 -5.85 3.13
CA GLY A 31 -10.47 -5.87 3.40
C GLY A 31 -9.99 -4.63 4.14
N TYR A 32 -10.39 -3.43 3.74
CA TYR A 32 -10.03 -2.20 4.44
C TYR A 32 -10.63 -2.13 5.85
N LEU A 33 -11.92 -2.46 6.01
CA LEU A 33 -12.54 -2.42 7.34
C LEU A 33 -11.95 -3.47 8.29
N SER A 34 -11.39 -4.58 7.77
CA SER A 34 -10.70 -5.58 8.60
C SER A 34 -9.43 -5.06 9.28
N ILE A 35 -8.83 -3.96 8.80
CA ILE A 35 -7.59 -3.37 9.34
C ILE A 35 -7.80 -2.02 10.02
N VAL A 36 -9.02 -1.47 9.96
CA VAL A 36 -9.38 -0.25 10.69
C VAL A 36 -9.72 -0.61 12.12
N HIS A 37 -8.93 -0.12 13.06
CA HIS A 37 -9.13 -0.39 14.47
C HIS A 37 -10.35 0.40 15.01
N PRO A 38 -11.32 -0.26 15.69
CA PRO A 38 -12.61 0.34 16.04
C PRO A 38 -12.53 1.51 17.02
N ASP A 39 -11.52 1.51 17.89
CA ASP A 39 -11.37 2.52 18.94
C ASP A 39 -10.77 3.86 18.46
N TYR A 40 -10.36 3.97 17.20
CA TYR A 40 -9.81 5.22 16.66
C TYR A 40 -10.86 6.00 15.89
N TYR A 41 -11.03 7.28 16.22
CA TYR A 41 -11.88 8.17 15.45
C TYR A 41 -11.26 8.41 14.06
N TRP A 42 -11.88 7.81 13.05
CA TRP A 42 -11.52 7.95 11.64
C TRP A 42 -12.77 8.20 10.82
N SER A 43 -12.75 9.25 9.98
CA SER A 43 -13.92 9.63 9.17
C SER A 43 -14.25 8.63 8.06
N GLY A 44 -13.31 7.75 7.69
CA GLY A 44 -13.46 6.91 6.49
C GLY A 44 -13.29 7.68 5.17
N GLU A 45 -13.00 8.98 5.23
CA GLU A 45 -12.99 9.86 4.07
C GLU A 45 -11.68 10.64 3.93
N ILE A 46 -11.27 10.85 2.68
CA ILE A 46 -10.11 11.65 2.32
C ILE A 46 -10.51 12.83 1.43
N PRO A 47 -9.72 13.92 1.36
CA PRO A 47 -9.99 15.02 0.43
C PRO A 47 -9.93 14.55 -1.02
N ALA A 48 -10.99 14.77 -1.79
CA ALA A 48 -11.10 14.33 -3.19
C ALA A 48 -9.99 14.90 -4.09
N ARG A 49 -9.43 16.06 -3.73
CA ARG A 49 -8.31 16.67 -4.48
C ARG A 49 -7.02 15.84 -4.48
N VAL A 50 -6.86 14.86 -3.59
CA VAL A 50 -5.65 14.00 -3.53
C VAL A 50 -5.47 13.19 -4.81
N PHE A 51 -6.55 12.87 -5.54
CA PHE A 51 -6.45 12.21 -6.84
C PHE A 51 -5.59 12.98 -7.85
N PHE A 52 -5.59 14.32 -7.82
CA PHE A 52 -4.73 15.12 -8.68
C PHE A 52 -3.24 14.95 -8.38
N ASN A 53 -2.90 14.64 -7.13
CA ASN A 53 -1.52 14.33 -6.75
C ASN A 53 -1.14 12.91 -7.19
N LEU A 54 -2.03 11.93 -7.03
CA LEU A 54 -1.79 10.55 -7.43
C LEU A 54 -1.51 10.39 -8.92
N ILE A 55 -2.24 11.10 -9.77
CA ILE A 55 -2.01 11.09 -11.23
C ILE A 55 -0.57 11.51 -11.57
N ARG A 56 0.01 12.40 -10.75
CA ARG A 56 1.36 12.93 -10.95
C ARG A 56 2.42 12.16 -10.17
N TYR A 57 2.04 11.24 -9.29
CA TYR A 57 2.97 10.43 -8.51
C TYR A 57 3.43 9.23 -9.35
N ARG A 58 4.70 9.29 -9.78
CA ARG A 58 5.33 8.28 -10.65
C ARG A 58 6.63 7.77 -10.01
N PRO A 59 6.55 7.01 -8.90
CA PRO A 59 7.73 6.51 -8.18
C PRO A 59 8.62 5.65 -9.08
N ILE A 60 8.05 4.91 -10.04
CA ILE A 60 8.77 4.04 -10.98
C ILE A 60 9.90 4.75 -11.74
N HIS A 61 9.80 6.06 -11.98
CA HIS A 61 10.88 6.83 -12.63
C HIS A 61 12.10 7.07 -11.74
N TYR A 62 11.97 6.84 -10.43
CA TYR A 62 12.99 7.17 -9.43
C TYR A 62 13.53 5.94 -8.70
N VAL A 63 12.85 4.79 -8.73
CA VAL A 63 13.25 3.59 -7.98
C VAL A 63 14.65 3.08 -8.33
N ARG A 64 15.14 3.33 -9.56
CA ARG A 64 16.53 3.02 -9.97
C ARG A 64 17.61 3.78 -9.20
N LYS A 65 17.23 4.83 -8.46
CA LYS A 65 18.13 5.61 -7.62
C LYS A 65 18.31 5.01 -6.22
N ILE A 66 17.54 3.98 -5.87
CA ILE A 66 17.65 3.31 -4.58
C ILE A 66 18.95 2.49 -4.59
N SER A 67 19.84 2.77 -3.64
CA SER A 67 21.13 2.12 -3.48
C SER A 67 21.34 1.54 -2.08
N VAL A 68 20.26 1.31 -1.35
CA VAL A 68 20.23 0.72 -0.02
C VAL A 68 19.42 -0.57 -0.06
N PRO A 69 19.69 -1.56 0.81
CA PRO A 69 18.91 -2.79 0.86
C PRO A 69 17.40 -2.52 1.00
N VAL A 70 16.59 -3.23 0.22
CA VAL A 70 15.13 -3.17 0.22
C VAL A 70 14.54 -4.55 0.35
N LEU A 71 13.64 -4.75 1.30
CA LEU A 71 12.71 -5.88 1.29
C LEU A 71 11.45 -5.46 0.54
N PHE A 72 11.03 -6.25 -0.46
CA PHE A 72 9.81 -6.00 -1.20
C PHE A 72 8.96 -7.26 -1.27
N ILE A 73 7.83 -7.26 -0.54
CA ILE A 73 6.85 -8.35 -0.52
C ILE A 73 5.64 -7.94 -1.37
N ALA A 74 5.24 -8.79 -2.31
CA ALA A 74 4.11 -8.56 -3.21
C ALA A 74 3.07 -9.68 -3.15
N SER A 75 1.81 -9.30 -3.33
CA SER A 75 0.63 -10.17 -3.37
C SER A 75 0.31 -10.58 -4.82
N LYS A 76 0.27 -11.88 -5.13
CA LYS A 76 -0.06 -12.37 -6.49
C LYS A 76 -1.50 -12.16 -6.89
N GLN A 77 -2.42 -12.22 -5.93
CA GLN A 77 -3.86 -12.10 -6.15
C GLN A 77 -4.37 -10.71 -5.73
N ASP A 78 -3.50 -9.70 -5.84
CA ASP A 78 -3.85 -8.32 -5.55
C ASP A 78 -4.82 -7.79 -6.62
N SER A 79 -6.03 -7.47 -6.20
CA SER A 79 -7.08 -6.90 -7.06
C SER A 79 -6.90 -5.38 -7.28
N LEU A 80 -6.14 -4.72 -6.41
CA LEU A 80 -5.98 -3.27 -6.37
C LEU A 80 -4.72 -2.82 -7.10
N ILE A 81 -3.62 -3.54 -6.92
CA ILE A 81 -2.31 -3.24 -7.51
C ILE A 81 -1.89 -4.39 -8.44
N PRO A 82 -1.77 -4.17 -9.75
CA PRO A 82 -1.31 -5.20 -10.68
C PRO A 82 0.10 -5.71 -10.33
N ILE A 83 0.27 -7.04 -10.27
CA ILE A 83 1.53 -7.69 -9.89
C ILE A 83 2.69 -7.30 -10.81
N GLU A 84 2.43 -6.99 -12.07
CA GLU A 84 3.41 -6.54 -13.05
C GLU A 84 4.12 -5.26 -12.60
N SER A 85 3.40 -4.35 -11.92
CA SER A 85 3.97 -3.11 -11.39
C SER A 85 4.99 -3.39 -10.29
N SER A 86 4.72 -4.39 -9.44
CA SER A 86 5.63 -4.84 -8.38
C SER A 86 6.87 -5.52 -8.95
N ARG A 87 6.70 -6.40 -9.95
CA ARG A 87 7.80 -7.06 -10.66
C ARG A 87 8.70 -6.07 -11.41
N GLU A 88 8.12 -5.08 -12.10
CA GLU A 88 8.86 -4.01 -12.76
C GLU A 88 9.65 -3.19 -11.75
N THR A 89 9.01 -2.82 -10.63
CA THR A 89 9.65 -2.06 -9.55
C THR A 89 10.83 -2.84 -8.96
N ALA A 90 10.67 -4.13 -8.64
CA ALA A 90 11.76 -4.97 -8.14
C ALA A 90 12.90 -5.07 -9.15
N THR A 91 12.58 -5.27 -10.44
CA THR A 91 13.59 -5.30 -11.52
C THR A 91 14.39 -3.99 -11.58
N ASN A 92 13.72 -2.85 -11.43
CA ASN A 92 14.36 -1.54 -11.46
C ASN A 92 15.18 -1.21 -10.18
N ILE A 93 14.96 -1.89 -9.05
CA ILE A 93 15.73 -1.69 -7.80
C ILE A 93 16.96 -2.60 -7.73
N ALA A 94 17.00 -3.69 -8.51
CA ALA A 94 18.12 -4.63 -8.51
C ALA A 94 19.50 -3.93 -8.66
N PRO A 95 20.54 -4.39 -7.94
CA PRO A 95 20.60 -5.59 -7.09
C PRO A 95 20.17 -5.36 -5.63
N TYR A 96 19.66 -4.18 -5.28
CA TYR A 96 19.44 -3.80 -3.88
C TYR A 96 18.14 -4.35 -3.28
N VAL A 97 17.39 -5.21 -3.97
CA VAL A 97 16.09 -5.70 -3.52
C VAL A 97 16.09 -7.21 -3.24
N GLN A 98 15.59 -7.58 -2.07
CA GLN A 98 15.11 -8.92 -1.76
C GLN A 98 13.61 -8.96 -2.05
N TYR A 99 13.22 -9.61 -3.15
CA TYR A 99 11.83 -9.66 -3.62
C TYR A 99 11.16 -10.98 -3.22
N HIS A 100 9.97 -10.89 -2.62
CA HIS A 100 9.08 -12.00 -2.32
C HIS A 100 7.75 -11.81 -3.02
N GLU A 101 7.24 -12.89 -3.61
CA GLU A 101 5.93 -12.91 -4.25
C GLU A 101 5.11 -14.05 -3.65
N TRP A 102 4.02 -13.72 -2.96
CA TRP A 102 3.21 -14.67 -2.19
C TRP A 102 1.80 -14.82 -2.76
N ASP A 103 1.24 -16.02 -2.65
CA ASP A 103 -0.12 -16.33 -3.12
C ASP A 103 -1.18 -15.83 -2.14
N MET A 104 -1.29 -14.51 -2.06
CA MET A 104 -2.17 -13.79 -1.13
C MET A 104 -2.88 -12.65 -1.86
N GLN A 105 -4.02 -12.22 -1.32
CA GLN A 105 -4.76 -11.03 -1.74
C GLN A 105 -4.16 -9.76 -1.13
N HIS A 106 -4.71 -8.58 -1.48
CA HIS A 106 -4.16 -7.29 -1.04
C HIS A 106 -4.12 -7.13 0.49
N PHE A 107 -5.21 -7.53 1.17
CA PHE A 107 -5.37 -7.32 2.61
C PHE A 107 -4.94 -8.54 3.46
N ASP A 108 -4.65 -9.68 2.83
CA ASP A 108 -4.29 -10.92 3.52
C ASP A 108 -3.06 -10.75 4.41
N ILE A 109 -2.10 -9.92 4.01
CA ILE A 109 -0.84 -9.68 4.74
C ILE A 109 -1.05 -9.18 6.18
N TYR A 110 -2.22 -8.61 6.48
CA TYR A 110 -2.56 -8.11 7.81
C TYR A 110 -3.17 -9.18 8.74
N HIS A 111 -3.37 -10.40 8.25
CA HIS A 111 -4.11 -11.44 8.97
C HIS A 111 -3.39 -12.79 9.04
N GLY A 112 -3.62 -13.51 10.16
CA GLY A 112 -3.27 -14.91 10.35
C GLY A 112 -1.83 -15.27 9.94
N GLN A 113 -1.68 -16.36 9.18
CA GLN A 113 -0.37 -16.87 8.76
C GLN A 113 0.43 -15.87 7.92
N TRP A 114 -0.24 -15.03 7.13
CA TRP A 114 0.44 -14.06 6.28
C TRP A 114 1.02 -12.92 7.09
N PHE A 115 0.32 -12.49 8.14
CA PHE A 115 0.84 -11.53 9.12
C PHE A 115 2.08 -12.07 9.83
N GLU A 116 2.00 -13.28 10.38
CA GLU A 116 3.14 -13.90 11.08
C GLU A 116 4.35 -14.07 10.16
N LYS A 117 4.11 -14.50 8.92
CA LYS A 117 5.14 -14.63 7.90
C LYS A 117 5.74 -13.28 7.51
N ALA A 118 4.91 -12.25 7.33
CA ALA A 118 5.37 -10.89 6.99
C ALA A 118 6.27 -10.32 8.08
N ILE A 119 5.85 -10.41 9.35
CA ILE A 119 6.64 -9.96 10.50
C ILE A 119 7.97 -10.71 10.58
N SER A 120 7.95 -12.04 10.49
CA SER A 120 9.18 -12.85 10.53
C SER A 120 10.15 -12.48 9.40
N THR A 121 9.64 -12.31 8.17
CA THR A 121 10.44 -11.93 7.00
C THR A 121 11.04 -10.53 7.15
N GLN A 122 10.27 -9.56 7.68
CA GLN A 122 10.73 -8.20 7.93
C GLN A 122 11.82 -8.17 9.01
N LEU A 123 11.64 -8.91 10.11
CA LEU A 123 12.62 -9.01 11.18
C LEU A 123 13.92 -9.67 10.71
N GLU A 124 13.84 -10.75 9.94
CA GLU A 124 15.02 -11.42 9.37
C GLU A 124 15.80 -10.46 8.46
N PHE A 125 15.11 -9.75 7.57
CA PHE A 125 15.72 -8.76 6.69
C PHE A 125 16.44 -7.65 7.48
N LEU A 126 15.80 -7.12 8.53
CA LEU A 126 16.41 -6.11 9.39
C LEU A 126 17.62 -6.65 10.14
N HIS A 127 17.55 -7.87 10.68
CA HIS A 127 18.67 -8.50 11.37
C HIS A 127 19.90 -8.63 10.45
N GLN A 128 19.68 -9.07 9.21
CA GLN A 128 20.74 -9.21 8.19
C GLN A 128 21.43 -7.89 7.82
N HIS A 129 20.71 -6.76 7.81
CA HIS A 129 21.22 -5.50 7.27
C HIS A 129 21.49 -4.40 8.30
N THR A 130 20.96 -4.52 9.52
CA THR A 130 21.10 -3.51 10.58
C THR A 130 21.82 -4.01 11.82
N GLY A 131 22.01 -5.33 11.97
CA GLY A 131 22.74 -5.91 13.11
C GLY A 131 22.05 -5.72 14.46
N VAL A 132 20.75 -5.40 14.49
CA VAL A 132 19.96 -5.42 15.72
C VAL A 132 19.68 -6.89 16.05
N SER A 133 20.46 -7.42 17.00
CA SER A 133 20.19 -8.68 17.72
C SER A 133 19.27 -8.44 18.89
#